data_AF-U2PGQ0-F1
#
_entry.id   AF-U2PGQ0-F1
#
_cell.length_a   1.000
_cell.length_b   1.000
_cell.length_c   1.000
_cell.angle_alpha   90.00
_cell.angle_beta   90.00
_cell.angle_gamma   90.00
#
_symmetry.space_group_name_H-M   'P 1'
#
loop_
_entity.id
_entity.type
_entity.pdbx_description
1 polymer ?
#
loop_
_entity_poly.entity_id
_entity_poly.type
_entity_poly.pdbx_seq_one_letter_code
_entity_poly.pdbx_strand_id
1 'polypeptide(L)'
;MERNSAMESKIKVKPLSRARIRKIAKDLRRDFCLTNGRIDIIKFIEGVSSILGMDYEYVEDSQLPNKYAETDPLRKIIIIKESVCIRAANGSVRDRFTLAHELGHIVLHSLNNPEVKFCRFDEVIKPYEDIEWQANTFAAEFLVDVEEAKNLTLEEIVEKYGVSQTVAAIQKKNC
;
A
#
# COMPACT_ATOMS: atom_id res chain seq x y z
N MET A 1 -10.80 -13.52 -29.90
CA MET A 1 -9.99 -13.35 -28.68
C MET A 1 -9.56 -11.89 -28.62
N GLU A 2 -10.43 -11.02 -28.11
CA GLU A 2 -10.08 -9.61 -27.91
C GLU A 2 -9.67 -9.44 -26.45
N ARG A 3 -8.40 -9.07 -26.24
CA ARG A 3 -7.91 -8.63 -24.93
C ARG A 3 -8.45 -7.22 -24.71
N ASN A 4 -9.55 -7.10 -23.99
CA ASN A 4 -9.87 -5.87 -23.29
C ASN A 4 -8.86 -5.71 -22.16
N SER A 5 -7.70 -5.15 -22.50
CA SER A 5 -6.84 -4.47 -21.53
C SER A 5 -7.63 -3.26 -21.06
N ALA A 6 -8.42 -3.41 -20.00
CA ALA A 6 -8.99 -2.27 -19.30
C ALA A 6 -7.83 -1.33 -18.99
N MET A 7 -7.79 -0.21 -19.70
CA MET A 7 -6.84 0.86 -19.48
C MET A 7 -7.08 1.34 -18.06
N GLU A 8 -6.23 0.95 -17.11
CA GLU A 8 -6.23 1.51 -15.76
C GLU A 8 -6.20 3.02 -15.94
N SER A 9 -7.32 3.68 -15.63
CA SER A 9 -7.42 5.12 -15.78
C SER A 9 -6.41 5.73 -14.83
N LYS A 10 -5.31 6.25 -15.36
CA LYS A 10 -4.28 6.87 -14.54
C LYS A 10 -4.86 8.14 -13.93
N ILE A 11 -4.86 8.17 -12.60
CA ILE A 11 -5.35 9.32 -11.83
C ILE A 11 -4.11 10.15 -11.49
N LYS A 12 -4.11 11.41 -11.92
CA LYS A 12 -3.07 12.36 -11.56
C LYS A 12 -3.34 12.92 -10.15
N VAL A 13 -2.33 12.87 -9.29
CA VAL A 13 -2.36 13.43 -7.94
C VAL A 13 -1.17 14.35 -7.71
N LYS A 14 -1.16 15.07 -6.57
CA LYS A 14 -0.04 15.94 -6.20
C LYS A 14 1.28 15.15 -6.21
N PRO A 15 2.36 15.68 -6.81
CA PRO A 15 3.67 15.03 -6.84
C PRO A 15 4.16 14.61 -5.45
N LEU A 16 4.47 13.33 -5.26
CA LEU A 16 5.21 12.82 -4.09
C LEU A 16 6.43 12.02 -4.55
N SER A 17 7.60 12.45 -4.12
CA SER A 17 8.84 11.69 -4.34
C SER A 17 8.89 10.46 -3.45
N ARG A 18 9.63 9.43 -3.87
CA ARG A 18 9.91 8.26 -3.06
C ARG A 18 10.49 8.60 -1.69
N ALA A 19 11.42 9.57 -1.63
CA ALA A 19 12.01 10.02 -0.37
C ALA A 19 10.97 10.62 0.59
N ARG A 20 9.98 11.34 0.06
CA ARG A 20 8.86 11.86 0.87
C ARG A 20 7.94 10.74 1.36
N ILE A 21 7.59 9.81 0.48
CA ILE A 21 6.76 8.63 0.83
C ILE A 21 7.47 7.78 1.89
N ARG A 22 8.77 7.54 1.75
CA ARG A 22 9.61 6.86 2.75
C ARG A 22 9.53 7.55 4.11
N LYS A 23 9.65 8.88 4.14
CA LYS A 23 9.55 9.63 5.39
C LYS A 23 8.18 9.43 6.04
N ILE A 24 7.09 9.52 5.27
CA ILE A 24 5.72 9.30 5.77
C ILE A 24 5.56 7.87 6.31
N ALA A 25 6.00 6.86 5.57
CA ALA A 25 5.93 5.45 6.00
C ALA A 25 6.74 5.20 7.27
N LYS A 26 7.94 5.78 7.38
CA LYS A 26 8.81 5.68 8.56
C LYS A 26 8.20 6.39 9.78
N ASP A 27 7.64 7.58 9.58
CA ASP A 27 6.95 8.33 10.63
C ASP A 27 5.76 7.50 11.14
N LEU A 28 4.96 6.91 10.24
CA LEU A 28 3.85 6.03 10.62
C LEU A 28 4.32 4.79 11.40
N ARG A 29 5.39 4.12 10.96
CA ARG A 29 5.96 2.99 11.71
C ARG A 29 6.38 3.41 13.12
N ARG A 30 7.04 4.56 13.26
CA ARG A 30 7.49 5.08 14.56
C ARG A 30 6.31 5.40 15.48
N ASP A 31 5.33 6.12 14.97
CA ASP A 31 4.20 6.63 15.75
C ASP A 31 3.34 5.49 16.30
N PHE A 32 3.37 4.31 15.66
CA PHE A 32 2.71 3.08 16.09
C PHE A 32 3.67 2.00 16.61
N CYS A 33 4.92 2.35 16.95
CA CYS A 33 5.90 1.45 17.55
C CYS A 33 6.19 0.17 16.73
N LEU A 34 6.09 0.24 15.40
CA LEU A 34 6.37 -0.86 14.46
C LEU A 34 7.87 -0.98 14.15
N THR A 35 8.67 -1.07 15.21
CA THR A 35 10.10 -0.77 15.15
C THR A 35 10.96 -1.87 14.54
N ASN A 36 10.49 -3.11 14.42
CA ASN A 36 11.32 -4.21 13.92
C ASN A 36 10.54 -5.25 13.10
N GLY A 37 11.11 -5.63 11.96
CA GLY A 37 10.67 -6.80 11.19
C GLY A 37 9.30 -6.65 10.54
N ARG A 38 8.65 -7.81 10.38
CA ARG A 38 7.39 -7.99 9.66
C ARG A 38 6.21 -7.33 10.39
N ILE A 39 5.48 -6.49 9.65
CA ILE A 39 4.23 -5.88 10.13
C ILE A 39 3.06 -6.86 9.95
N ASP A 40 2.25 -7.02 11.00
CA ASP A 40 0.91 -7.60 10.92
C ASP A 40 -0.06 -6.54 10.38
N ILE A 41 -0.20 -6.51 9.05
CA ILE A 41 -0.94 -5.45 8.36
C ILE A 41 -2.43 -5.46 8.70
N ILE A 42 -3.00 -6.63 9.02
CA ILE A 42 -4.40 -6.77 9.39
C ILE A 42 -4.62 -6.09 10.74
N LYS A 43 -3.88 -6.52 11.77
CA LYS A 43 -3.98 -5.91 13.10
C LYS A 43 -3.64 -4.43 13.08
N PHE A 44 -2.73 -4.02 12.21
CA PHE A 44 -2.42 -2.61 12.03
C PHE A 44 -3.65 -1.84 11.54
N ILE A 45 -4.27 -2.25 10.41
CA ILE A 45 -5.47 -1.60 9.87
C ILE A 45 -6.59 -1.53 10.92
N GLU A 46 -6.85 -2.65 11.61
CA GLU A 46 -7.87 -2.73 12.67
C GLU A 46 -7.57 -1.77 13.83
N GLY A 47 -6.31 -1.72 14.27
CA GLY A 47 -5.89 -0.91 15.41
C GLY A 47 -5.81 0.59 15.13
N VAL A 48 -5.56 1.00 13.87
CA VAL A 48 -5.41 2.41 13.50
C VAL A 48 -6.70 3.05 13.00
N SER A 49 -7.75 2.27 12.75
CA SER A 49 -9.04 2.74 12.19
C SER A 49 -9.55 4.00 12.91
N SER A 50 -9.80 3.92 14.22
CA SER A 50 -10.28 5.07 15.01
C SER A 50 -9.27 6.23 15.10
N ILE A 51 -7.96 5.94 15.11
CA ILE A 51 -6.91 6.94 15.27
C ILE A 51 -6.74 7.76 13.99
N LEU A 52 -6.83 7.11 12.84
CA LEU A 52 -6.72 7.73 11.52
C LEU A 52 -8.06 8.28 11.01
N GLY A 53 -9.17 8.03 11.70
CA GLY A 53 -10.50 8.42 11.25
C GLY A 53 -10.86 7.75 9.92
N MET A 54 -10.55 6.47 9.82
CA MET A 54 -10.83 5.61 8.67
C MET A 54 -11.59 4.37 9.14
N ASP A 55 -12.38 3.79 8.25
CA ASP A 55 -13.08 2.53 8.50
C ASP A 55 -12.44 1.39 7.72
N TYR A 56 -12.83 0.16 8.06
CA TYR A 56 -12.55 -1.02 7.27
C TYR A 56 -13.74 -1.98 7.34
N GLU A 57 -13.92 -2.77 6.28
CA GLU A 57 -14.98 -3.78 6.22
C GLU A 57 -14.45 -5.06 5.58
N TYR A 58 -14.81 -6.20 6.16
CA TYR A 58 -14.62 -7.49 5.51
C TYR A 58 -15.89 -7.87 4.75
N VAL A 59 -15.72 -8.21 3.48
CA VAL A 59 -16.82 -8.53 2.57
C VAL A 59 -16.63 -9.91 1.94
N GLU A 60 -17.73 -10.55 1.58
CA GLU A 60 -17.68 -11.79 0.81
C GLU A 60 -16.96 -11.55 -0.53
N ASP A 61 -16.25 -12.57 -1.02
CA ASP A 61 -15.55 -12.51 -2.31
C ASP A 61 -16.46 -12.13 -3.49
N SER A 62 -17.74 -12.47 -3.39
CA SER A 62 -18.80 -12.17 -4.36
C SER A 62 -19.06 -10.66 -4.53
N GLN A 63 -18.80 -9.86 -3.49
CA GLN A 63 -19.05 -8.41 -3.48
C GLN A 63 -17.94 -7.62 -4.19
N LEU A 64 -16.75 -8.21 -4.35
CA LEU A 64 -15.60 -7.60 -5.02
C LEU A 64 -15.05 -8.49 -6.17
N PRO A 65 -15.85 -8.93 -7.15
CA PRO A 65 -15.46 -10.03 -8.04
C PRO A 65 -14.12 -9.84 -8.77
N ASN A 66 -13.76 -8.60 -9.12
CA ASN A 66 -12.55 -8.27 -9.88
C ASN A 66 -11.44 -7.58 -9.08
N LYS A 67 -11.59 -7.44 -7.76
CA LYS A 67 -10.62 -6.76 -6.89
C LYS A 67 -10.25 -7.62 -5.70
N TYR A 68 -9.07 -7.40 -5.12
CA TYR A 68 -8.64 -8.09 -3.91
C TYR A 68 -9.09 -7.31 -2.67
N ALA A 69 -8.87 -6.00 -2.69
CA ALA A 69 -9.42 -5.03 -1.78
C ALA A 69 -9.70 -3.75 -2.57
N GLU A 70 -10.39 -2.79 -1.96
CA GLU A 70 -10.63 -1.48 -2.55
C GLU A 70 -10.73 -0.42 -1.46
N THR A 71 -10.06 0.70 -1.69
CA THR A 71 -10.24 1.91 -0.89
C THR A 71 -11.27 2.83 -1.54
N ASP A 72 -12.25 3.28 -0.75
CA ASP A 72 -13.07 4.45 -1.09
C ASP A 72 -12.45 5.69 -0.41
N PRO A 73 -11.78 6.57 -1.17
CA PRO A 73 -11.06 7.70 -0.58
C PRO A 73 -12.00 8.75 0.05
N LEU A 74 -13.26 8.84 -0.40
CA LEU A 74 -14.24 9.80 0.08
C LEU A 74 -14.81 9.38 1.43
N ARG A 75 -15.18 8.09 1.54
CA ARG A 75 -15.67 7.51 2.79
C ARG A 75 -14.54 7.14 3.75
N LYS A 76 -13.29 7.12 3.27
CA LYS A 76 -12.11 6.68 4.01
C LYS A 76 -12.27 5.26 4.56
N ILE A 77 -12.80 4.36 3.74
CA ILE A 77 -12.99 2.95 4.11
C ILE A 77 -12.14 2.05 3.22
N ILE A 78 -11.49 1.05 3.82
CA ILE A 78 -10.87 -0.06 3.09
C ILE A 78 -11.81 -1.26 3.12
N ILE A 79 -12.26 -1.70 1.95
CA ILE A 79 -13.12 -2.87 1.77
C ILE A 79 -12.23 -4.06 1.39
N ILE A 80 -12.24 -5.10 2.21
CA ILE A 80 -11.30 -6.22 2.14
C ILE A 80 -12.08 -7.52 1.91
N LYS A 81 -11.74 -8.27 0.86
CA LYS A 81 -12.27 -9.64 0.73
C LYS A 81 -11.88 -10.51 1.91
N GLU A 82 -12.81 -11.28 2.43
CA GLU A 82 -12.53 -12.29 3.46
C GLU A 82 -11.39 -13.23 3.05
N SER A 83 -11.38 -13.70 1.80
CA SER A 83 -10.31 -14.60 1.34
C SER A 83 -8.94 -13.91 1.30
N VAL A 84 -8.89 -12.59 1.05
CA VAL A 84 -7.65 -11.79 1.09
C VAL A 84 -7.16 -11.64 2.52
N CYS A 85 -8.06 -11.34 3.47
CA CYS A 85 -7.73 -11.28 4.89
C CYS A 85 -7.14 -12.61 5.37
N ILE A 86 -7.82 -13.73 5.10
CA ILE A 86 -7.36 -15.07 5.49
C ILE A 86 -5.99 -15.39 4.87
N ARG A 87 -5.79 -15.13 3.59
CA ARG A 87 -4.49 -15.40 2.94
C ARG A 87 -3.38 -14.49 3.46
N ALA A 88 -3.66 -13.21 3.73
CA ALA A 88 -2.68 -12.29 4.30
C ALA A 88 -2.27 -12.71 5.72
N ALA A 89 -3.23 -13.16 6.55
CA ALA A 89 -2.96 -13.75 7.86
C ALA A 89 -2.08 -15.00 7.76
N ASN A 90 -2.31 -15.84 6.75
CA ASN A 90 -1.49 -17.02 6.43
C ASN A 90 -0.16 -16.68 5.73
N GLY A 91 0.20 -15.41 5.60
CA GLY A 91 1.49 -14.97 5.09
C GLY A 91 1.63 -14.87 3.58
N SER A 92 0.51 -14.80 2.85
CA SER A 92 0.53 -14.42 1.44
C SER A 92 1.16 -13.04 1.27
N VAL A 93 2.37 -13.01 0.70
CA VAL A 93 3.14 -11.78 0.49
C VAL A 93 2.40 -10.80 -0.43
N ARG A 94 1.62 -11.32 -1.38
CA ARG A 94 0.80 -10.52 -2.30
C ARG A 94 -0.35 -9.86 -1.56
N ASP A 95 -1.15 -10.63 -0.82
CA ASP A 95 -2.33 -10.10 -0.15
C ASP A 95 -1.91 -9.10 0.95
N ARG A 96 -0.79 -9.34 1.65
CA ARG A 96 -0.19 -8.36 2.57
C ARG A 96 0.20 -7.05 1.87
N PHE A 97 0.80 -7.15 0.69
CA PHE A 97 1.16 -5.98 -0.12
C PHE A 97 -0.09 -5.22 -0.59
N THR A 98 -1.13 -5.93 -1.04
CA THR A 98 -2.42 -5.33 -1.40
C THR A 98 -3.00 -4.53 -0.24
N LEU A 99 -3.06 -5.08 0.98
CA LEU A 99 -3.60 -4.33 2.12
C LEU A 99 -2.75 -3.10 2.48
N ALA A 100 -1.43 -3.20 2.39
CA ALA A 100 -0.54 -2.05 2.59
C ALA A 100 -0.68 -0.99 1.48
N HIS A 101 -1.02 -1.41 0.26
CA HIS A 101 -1.30 -0.53 -0.87
C HIS A 101 -2.58 0.27 -0.62
N GLU A 102 -3.68 -0.39 -0.24
CA GLU A 102 -4.94 0.29 0.11
C GLU A 102 -4.76 1.27 1.28
N LEU A 103 -4.02 0.87 2.32
CA LEU A 103 -3.65 1.78 3.40
C LEU A 103 -2.87 3.00 2.89
N GLY A 104 -1.99 2.81 1.90
CA GLY A 104 -1.28 3.89 1.23
C GLY A 104 -2.22 4.90 0.59
N HIS A 105 -3.33 4.46 0.01
CA HIS A 105 -4.33 5.39 -0.53
C HIS A 105 -4.92 6.29 0.55
N ILE A 106 -5.33 5.72 1.69
CA ILE A 106 -5.85 6.49 2.83
C ILE A 106 -4.80 7.48 3.35
N VAL A 107 -3.60 6.97 3.65
CA VAL A 107 -2.53 7.77 4.29
C VAL A 107 -2.07 8.90 3.38
N LEU A 108 -1.86 8.65 2.09
CA LEU A 108 -1.30 9.66 1.18
C LEU A 108 -2.35 10.62 0.61
N HIS A 109 -3.55 10.11 0.32
CA HIS A 109 -4.54 10.83 -0.49
C HIS A 109 -5.80 11.24 0.26
N SER A 110 -6.19 10.56 1.34
CA SER A 110 -7.36 10.96 2.14
C SER A 110 -7.00 11.79 3.38
N LEU A 111 -5.87 11.48 4.04
CA LEU A 111 -5.47 12.15 5.28
C LEU A 111 -4.53 13.33 5.03
N ASN A 112 -3.48 13.11 4.22
CA ASN A 112 -2.43 14.11 4.02
C ASN A 112 -2.71 15.12 2.90
N ASN A 113 -3.69 14.86 2.02
CA ASN A 113 -4.03 15.76 0.91
C ASN A 113 -5.53 15.69 0.57
N PRO A 114 -6.43 16.25 1.41
CA PRO A 114 -7.87 16.23 1.14
C PRO A 114 -8.29 16.99 -0.14
N GLU A 115 -7.40 17.80 -0.73
CA GLU A 115 -7.63 18.54 -1.97
C GLU A 115 -7.24 17.77 -3.25
N VAL A 116 -7.05 16.44 -3.18
CA VAL A 116 -6.73 15.65 -4.38
C VAL A 116 -7.87 15.81 -5.41
N LYS A 117 -7.61 16.62 -6.43
CA LYS A 117 -8.44 16.65 -7.64
C LYS A 117 -8.10 15.42 -8.45
N PHE A 118 -8.98 14.43 -8.39
CA PHE A 118 -8.94 13.22 -9.22
C PHE A 118 -9.24 13.59 -10.68
N CYS A 119 -8.26 14.17 -11.36
CA CYS A 119 -8.36 14.44 -12.78
C CYS A 119 -7.87 13.20 -13.54
N ARG A 120 -8.77 12.58 -14.31
CA ARG A 120 -8.36 11.65 -15.35
C ARG A 120 -7.59 12.44 -16.40
N PHE A 121 -6.39 12.01 -16.70
CA PHE A 121 -5.53 12.65 -17.69
C PHE A 121 -5.27 11.67 -18.84
N ASP A 122 -5.48 12.16 -20.06
CA ASP A 122 -5.16 11.43 -21.29
C ASP A 122 -3.67 11.58 -21.68
N GLU A 123 -2.87 12.26 -20.85
CA GLU A 123 -1.43 12.47 -21.04
C GLU A 123 -0.57 11.47 -20.25
N VAL A 124 0.72 11.41 -20.59
CA VAL A 124 1.71 10.61 -19.86
C VAL A 124 1.89 11.17 -18.44
N ILE A 125 1.23 10.54 -17.47
CA ILE A 125 1.42 10.83 -16.04
C ILE A 125 2.80 10.31 -15.61
N LYS A 126 3.60 11.17 -14.99
CA LYS A 126 4.90 10.78 -14.44
C LYS A 126 4.68 9.90 -13.20
N PRO A 127 5.54 8.92 -12.91
CA PRO A 127 5.33 8.00 -11.78
C PRO A 127 5.06 8.71 -10.44
N TYR A 128 5.81 9.78 -10.14
CA TYR A 128 5.62 10.53 -8.89
C TYR A 128 4.32 11.35 -8.84
N GLU A 129 3.53 11.41 -9.91
CA GLU A 129 2.20 12.05 -10.01
C GLU A 129 1.07 11.02 -10.12
N ASP A 130 1.39 9.72 -10.18
CA ASP A 130 0.45 8.62 -10.37
C ASP A 130 0.01 8.05 -9.01
N ILE A 131 -1.29 8.02 -8.75
CA ILE A 131 -1.85 7.53 -7.48
C ILE A 131 -1.44 6.09 -7.17
N GLU A 132 -1.41 5.23 -8.19
CA GLU A 132 -1.11 3.81 -8.05
C GLU A 132 0.38 3.61 -7.77
N TRP A 133 1.22 4.40 -8.43
CA TRP A 133 2.64 4.38 -8.17
C TRP A 133 2.95 4.87 -6.75
N GLN A 134 2.28 5.92 -6.27
CA GLN A 134 2.47 6.45 -4.92
C GLN A 134 2.02 5.43 -3.85
N ALA A 135 0.87 4.78 -4.03
CA ALA A 135 0.37 3.73 -3.13
C ALA A 135 1.27 2.47 -3.13
N ASN A 136 1.71 2.01 -4.29
CA ASN A 136 2.68 0.91 -4.41
C ASN A 136 4.02 1.24 -3.73
N THR A 137 4.50 2.48 -3.90
CA THR A 137 5.72 2.95 -3.25
C THR A 137 5.55 3.01 -1.75
N PHE A 138 4.40 3.47 -1.25
CA PHE A 138 4.08 3.45 0.18
C PHE A 138 4.07 2.04 0.74
N ALA A 139 3.39 1.09 0.09
CA ALA A 139 3.33 -0.29 0.54
C ALA A 139 4.73 -0.91 0.71
N ALA A 140 5.62 -0.69 -0.26
CA ALA A 140 7.00 -1.18 -0.19
C ALA A 140 7.80 -0.53 0.95
N GLU A 141 7.73 0.80 1.09
CA GLU A 141 8.43 1.58 2.12
C GLU A 141 7.85 1.34 3.53
N PHE A 142 6.57 1.01 3.64
CA PHE A 142 5.93 0.71 4.92
C PHE A 142 6.25 -0.71 5.38
N LEU A 143 6.16 -1.70 4.49
CA LEU A 143 6.39 -3.11 4.86
C LEU A 143 7.86 -3.41 5.16
N VAL A 144 8.80 -2.70 4.55
CA VAL A 144 10.25 -2.94 4.70
C VAL A 144 10.93 -1.70 5.27
N ASP A 145 11.61 -1.84 6.40
CA ASP A 145 12.48 -0.77 6.89
C ASP A 145 13.74 -0.69 6.02
N VAL A 146 13.84 0.38 5.23
CA VAL A 146 14.97 0.60 4.32
C VAL A 146 16.30 0.74 5.04
N GLU A 147 16.31 1.33 6.23
CA GLU A 147 17.56 1.53 6.97
C GLU A 147 18.17 0.20 7.42
N GLU A 148 17.31 -0.75 7.77
CA GLU A 148 17.73 -2.10 8.11
C GLU A 148 18.03 -2.93 6.85
N ALA A 149 17.21 -2.81 5.80
CA ALA A 149 17.40 -3.52 4.53
C ALA A 149 18.75 -3.23 3.84
N LYS A 150 19.37 -2.06 4.11
CA LYS A 150 20.73 -1.72 3.66
C LYS A 150 21.74 -2.80 4.01
N ASN A 151 21.63 -3.40 5.19
CA ASN A 151 22.59 -4.36 5.72
C ASN A 151 22.20 -5.82 5.48
N LEU A 152 21.08 -6.07 4.79
CA LEU A 152 20.54 -7.42 4.56
C LEU A 152 20.67 -7.85 3.09
N THR A 153 20.80 -9.15 2.83
CA THR A 153 20.66 -9.72 1.48
C THR A 153 19.20 -9.68 1.01
N LEU A 154 18.96 -9.97 -0.27
CA LEU A 154 17.59 -10.04 -0.80
C LEU A 154 16.78 -11.13 -0.10
N GLU A 155 17.42 -12.28 0.13
CA GLU A 155 16.84 -13.44 0.81
C GLU A 155 16.50 -13.10 2.26
N GLU A 156 17.39 -12.40 2.96
CA GLU A 156 17.15 -11.94 4.33
C GLU A 156 16.01 -10.92 4.41
N ILE A 157 15.87 -10.02 3.44
CA ILE A 157 14.74 -9.07 3.38
C ILE A 157 13.41 -9.83 3.17
N VAL A 158 13.39 -10.78 2.23
CA VAL A 158 12.21 -11.61 1.95
C VAL A 158 11.76 -12.36 3.20
N GLU A 159 12.68 -13.05 3.86
CA GLU A 159 12.39 -13.83 5.05
C GLU A 159 11.96 -12.94 6.22
N LYS A 160 12.72 -11.87 6.49
CA LYS A 160 12.50 -11.00 7.66
C LYS A 160 11.19 -10.21 7.58
N TYR A 161 10.86 -9.66 6.42
CA TYR A 161 9.68 -8.80 6.26
C TYR A 161 8.48 -9.52 5.63
N GLY A 162 8.67 -10.75 5.13
CA GLY A 162 7.62 -11.54 4.47
C GLY A 162 7.13 -10.90 3.18
N VAL A 163 8.03 -10.33 2.37
CA VAL A 163 7.69 -9.63 1.12
C VAL A 163 8.14 -10.44 -0.10
N SER A 164 7.65 -10.10 -1.30
CA SER A 164 8.12 -10.75 -2.52
C SER A 164 9.57 -10.38 -2.84
N GLN A 165 10.25 -11.22 -3.62
CA GLN A 165 11.59 -10.90 -4.15
C GLN A 165 11.61 -9.58 -4.92
N THR A 166 10.52 -9.26 -5.65
CA THR A 166 10.38 -7.99 -6.36
C THR A 166 10.42 -6.80 -5.41
N VAL A 167 9.66 -6.84 -4.31
CA VAL A 167 9.68 -5.78 -3.29
C VAL A 167 11.06 -5.67 -2.66
N ALA A 168 11.67 -6.79 -2.28
CA ALA A 168 13.01 -6.81 -1.70
C ALA A 168 14.05 -6.17 -2.64
N ALA A 169 14.03 -6.53 -3.94
CA ALA A 169 14.93 -5.96 -4.94
C ALA A 169 14.72 -4.46 -5.15
N ILE A 170 13.46 -4.01 -5.19
CA ILE A 170 13.11 -2.58 -5.26
C ILE A 170 13.67 -1.86 -4.05
N GLN A 171 13.44 -2.36 -2.84
CA GLN A 171 13.93 -1.71 -1.61
C GLN A 171 15.45 -1.66 -1.61
N LYS A 172 16.13 -2.77 -1.91
CA LYS A 172 17.60 -2.85 -1.93
C LYS A 172 18.24 -1.89 -2.94
N LYS A 173 17.62 -1.72 -4.12
CA LYS A 173 18.08 -0.77 -5.14
C LYS A 173 17.92 0.70 -4.71
N ASN A 174 16.96 0.99 -3.83
CA ASN A 174 16.62 2.34 -3.38
C ASN A 174 17.06 2.64 -1.93
N CYS A 175 17.88 1.76 -1.35
CA CYS A 175 18.51 1.92 -0.05
C CYS A 175 19.54 3.06 -0.08
#